data_AF-A0ABD0P885-F1
#
_entry.id   AF-A0ABD0P885-F1
#
_cell.length_a   1.000
_cell.length_b   1.000
_cell.length_c   1.000
_cell.angle_alpha   90.00
_cell.angle_beta   90.00
_cell.angle_gamma   90.00
#
_symmetry.space_group_name_H-M   'P 1'
#
loop_
_entity.id
_entity.type
_entity.pdbx_description
1 polymer ?
#
loop_
_entity_poly.entity_id
_entity_poly.type
_entity_poly.pdbx_seq_one_letter_code
_entity_poly.pdbx_strand_id
1 'polypeptide(L)' 'PKSPGERTRYDTSLGLLTKKFVGLLSESADGVLDLNWATEVLEVQKRRIYDITNVLEGVQLIRKKSKNNIQWL' A
#
# COMPACT_ATOMS: atom_id res chain seq x y z
N PRO A 1 24.57 19.96 -4.23
CA PRO A 1 23.72 19.45 -5.34
C PRO A 1 23.39 17.97 -5.10
N LYS A 2 22.10 17.64 -4.90
CA LYS A 2 21.68 16.24 -4.69
C LYS A 2 21.74 15.47 -6.01
N SER A 3 22.24 14.24 -5.93
CA SER A 3 22.42 13.35 -7.09
C SER A 3 21.07 13.05 -7.77
N PRO A 4 20.99 13.03 -9.10
CA PRO A 4 19.79 12.62 -9.83
C PRO A 4 19.59 11.11 -9.64
N GLY A 5 18.89 10.73 -8.58
CA GLY A 5 18.69 9.33 -8.18
C GLY A 5 18.52 9.12 -6.68
N GLU A 6 18.79 10.12 -5.85
CA GLU A 6 18.65 10.00 -4.40
C GLU A 6 17.17 10.15 -3.99
N ARG A 7 16.47 9.02 -3.81
CA ARG A 7 15.12 9.01 -3.24
C ARG A 7 15.17 9.67 -1.86
N THR A 8 14.43 10.74 -1.68
CA THR A 8 14.40 11.45 -0.41
C THR A 8 13.68 10.61 0.65
N ARG A 9 13.93 10.90 1.93
CA ARG A 9 13.18 10.28 3.05
C ARG A 9 11.66 10.43 2.88
N TYR A 10 11.21 11.49 2.20
CA TYR A 10 9.80 11.70 1.91
C TYR A 10 9.27 10.70 0.87
N ASP A 11 10.06 10.42 -0.17
CA ASP A 11 9.68 9.53 -1.28
C ASP A 11 9.47 8.07 -0.85
N THR A 12 10.04 7.70 0.30
CA THR A 12 9.90 6.37 0.93
C THR A 12 9.06 6.41 2.21
N SER A 13 8.44 7.55 2.51
CA SER A 13 7.63 7.71 3.72
C SER A 13 6.39 6.83 3.70
N LEU A 14 6.02 6.29 4.86
CA LEU A 14 4.82 5.46 4.99
C LEU A 14 3.56 6.23 4.58
N GLY A 15 3.46 7.52 4.91
CA GLY A 15 2.32 8.35 4.53
C GLY A 15 2.14 8.51 3.01
N LEU A 16 3.24 8.66 2.26
CA LEU A 16 3.16 8.69 0.79
C LEU A 16 2.76 7.33 0.22
N LEU A 17 3.34 6.25 0.76
CA LEU A 17 2.98 4.88 0.35
C LEU A 17 1.52 4.55 0.64
N THR A 18 0.98 4.98 1.79
CA THR A 18 -0.44 4.83 2.14
C THR A 18 -1.32 5.54 1.13
N LYS A 19 -0.99 6.78 0.74
CA LYS A 19 -1.76 7.52 -0.28
C LYS A 19 -1.81 6.77 -1.61
N LYS A 20 -0.66 6.28 -2.09
CA LYS A 20 -0.60 5.50 -3.32
C LYS A 20 -1.36 4.17 -3.20
N PHE A 21 -1.21 3.46 -2.09
CA PHE A 21 -1.91 2.20 -1.81
C PHE A 21 -3.42 2.37 -1.82
N VAL A 22 -3.95 3.43 -1.19
CA VAL A 22 -5.39 3.73 -1.21
C VAL A 22 -5.87 4.07 -2.63
N GLY A 23 -5.04 4.76 -3.44
CA GLY A 23 -5.32 4.97 -4.86
C GLY A 23 -5.54 3.65 -5.61
N LEU A 24 -4.59 2.72 -5.50
CA LEU A 24 -4.69 1.39 -6.12
C LEU A 24 -5.95 0.64 -5.67
N LEU A 25 -6.29 0.73 -4.39
CA LEU A 25 -7.48 0.08 -3.83
C LEU A 25 -8.78 0.73 -4.33
N SER A 26 -8.82 2.06 -4.47
CA SER A 26 -9.99 2.77 -5.02
C SER A 26 -10.24 2.53 -6.51
N GLU A 27 -9.19 2.17 -7.26
CA GLU A 27 -9.29 1.82 -8.69
C GLU A 27 -9.72 0.35 -8.90
N SER A 28 -9.73 -0.46 -7.83
CA SER A 28 -10.17 -1.86 -7.92
C SER A 28 -11.69 -1.96 -8.08
N ALA A 29 -12.14 -2.66 -9.12
CA ALA A 29 -13.56 -2.73 -9.49
C ALA A 29 -14.45 -3.44 -8.44
N ASP A 30 -13.89 -4.38 -7.68
CA ASP A 30 -14.58 -5.15 -6.63
C ASP A 30 -14.15 -4.74 -5.21
N GLY A 31 -13.39 -3.65 -5.10
CA GLY A 31 -12.81 -3.18 -3.86
C GLY A 31 -11.73 -4.10 -3.30
N VAL A 32 -11.17 -5.03 -4.10
CA VAL A 32 -10.14 -5.99 -3.68
C VAL A 32 -8.78 -5.63 -4.25
N LEU A 33 -7.77 -5.71 -3.39
CA LEU A 33 -6.38 -5.50 -3.78
C LEU A 33 -5.52 -6.71 -3.42
N ASP A 34 -4.77 -7.19 -4.42
CA ASP A 34 -3.72 -8.19 -4.23
C ASP A 34 -2.45 -7.51 -3.68
N LEU A 35 -1.98 -8.02 -2.54
CA LEU A 35 -0.84 -7.45 -1.82
C LEU A 35 0.50 -7.68 -2.52
N ASN A 36 0.67 -8.74 -3.31
CA ASN A 36 1.89 -8.94 -4.11
C ASN A 36 1.91 -7.96 -5.28
N TRP A 37 0.79 -7.78 -5.95
CA TRP A 37 0.69 -6.78 -7.01
C TRP A 37 0.98 -5.36 -6.48
N ALA A 38 0.41 -5.01 -5.31
CA ALA A 38 0.71 -3.73 -4.66
C ALA A 38 2.21 -3.57 -4.31
N THR A 39 2.92 -4.65 -3.95
CA THR A 39 4.39 -4.55 -3.72
C THR A 39 5.16 -4.25 -4.99
N GLU A 40 4.75 -4.82 -6.12
CA GLU A 40 5.39 -4.61 -7.43
C GLU A 40 5.13 -3.17 -7.91
N VAL A 41 3.88 -2.72 -7.88
CA VAL A 41 3.48 -1.38 -8.35
C VAL A 41 4.08 -0.27 -7.51
N LEU A 42 4.13 -0.44 -6.19
CA LEU A 42 4.70 0.57 -5.29
C LEU A 42 6.22 0.46 -5.17
N GLU A 43 6.85 -0.56 -5.76
CA GLU A 43 8.27 -0.87 -5.65
C GLU A 43 8.77 -0.93 -4.19
N VAL A 44 7.99 -1.57 -3.32
CA VAL A 44 8.30 -1.69 -1.89
C VAL A 44 8.34 -3.12 -1.41
N GLN A 45 9.09 -3.34 -0.34
CA GLN A 45 9.09 -4.63 0.34
C GLN A 45 7.71 -4.93 0.95
N LYS A 46 7.33 -6.21 0.95
CA LYS A 46 6.05 -6.68 1.51
C LYS A 46 5.79 -6.25 2.96
N ARG A 47 6.87 -6.04 3.73
CA ARG A 47 6.79 -5.50 5.09
C ARG A 47 6.12 -4.12 5.14
N ARG A 48 6.35 -3.24 4.16
CA ARG A 48 5.75 -1.90 4.10
C ARG A 48 4.27 -1.94 3.81
N ILE A 49 3.83 -2.89 2.98
CA ILE A 49 2.40 -3.13 2.75
C ILE A 49 1.72 -3.53 4.06
N TYR A 50 2.33 -4.39 4.86
CA TYR A 50 1.75 -4.76 6.16
C TYR A 50 1.66 -3.62 7.17
N ASP A 51 2.61 -2.67 7.16
CA ASP A 51 2.47 -1.46 7.99
C ASP A 51 1.19 -0.69 7.64
N ILE A 52 0.86 -0.60 6.34
CA ILE A 52 -0.34 0.08 5.86
C ILE A 52 -1.59 -0.74 6.22
N THR A 53 -1.60 -2.03 5.89
CA THR A 53 -2.80 -2.87 6.09
C THR A 53 -3.15 -3.03 7.56
N ASN A 54 -2.17 -3.16 8.45
CA ASN A 54 -2.43 -3.31 9.90
C ASN A 54 -3.11 -2.07 10.48
N VAL A 55 -2.74 -0.87 10.04
CA VAL A 55 -3.38 0.37 10.48
C VAL A 55 -4.80 0.45 9.93
N LEU A 56 -4.98 0.24 8.62
CA LEU A 56 -6.29 0.33 7.98
C LEU A 56 -7.27 -0.74 8.48
N GLU A 57 -6.80 -1.94 8.78
CA GLU A 57 -7.58 -3.00 9.42
C GLU A 57 -7.90 -2.65 10.88
N GLY A 58 -6.92 -2.11 11.62
CA GLY A 58 -7.10 -1.67 13.01
C GLY A 58 -8.13 -0.54 13.19
N VAL A 59 -8.29 0.32 12.18
CA VAL A 59 -9.36 1.35 12.13
C VAL A 59 -10.59 0.90 11.34
N GLN A 60 -10.68 -0.38 10.96
CA GLN A 60 -11.84 -0.99 10.32
C GLN A 60 -12.25 -0.33 8.99
N LEU A 61 -11.28 0.03 8.15
CA LEU A 61 -11.54 0.51 6.77
C LEU A 61 -11.37 -0.60 5.72
N ILE A 62 -10.62 -1.65 6.04
CA ILE A 62 -10.42 -2.81 5.18
C ILE A 62 -10.53 -4.09 6.00
N ARG A 63 -10.73 -5.21 5.31
CA ARG A 63 -10.66 -6.56 5.88
C ARG A 63 -9.83 -7.49 5.03
N LYS A 64 -9.32 -8.56 5.63
CA LYS A 64 -8.74 -9.68 4.88
C LYS A 64 -9.84 -10.47 4.16
N LYS A 65 -9.76 -10.59 2.84
CA LYS A 65 -10.66 -11.43 2.02
C LYS A 65 -10.13 -12.85 1.91
N SER A 66 -8.85 -13.00 1.58
CA SER A 66 -8.17 -14.29 1.49
C SER A 66 -6.65 -14.10 1.62
N LYS A 67 -5.85 -15.17 1.42
CA LYS A 67 -4.40 -15.04 1.43
C LYS A 67 -3.96 -14.05 0.34
N ASN A 68 -3.11 -13.09 0.71
CA ASN A 68 -2.63 -12.00 -0.15
C ASN A 68 -3.71 -11.05 -0.69
N ASN A 69 -4.97 -11.11 -0.24
CA ASN A 69 -6.03 -10.26 -0.76
C ASN A 69 -6.76 -9.54 0.39
N ILE A 70 -6.86 -8.23 0.28
CA ILE A 70 -7.64 -7.37 1.19
C ILE A 70 -8.79 -6.73 0.43
N GLN A 71 -9.86 -6.39 1.14
CA GLN A 71 -11.05 -5.78 0.56
C GLN A 71 -11.45 -4.53 1.35
N TRP A 72 -11.90 -3.50 0.63
CA TRP A 72 -12.58 -2.34 1.21
C TRP A 72 -13.86 -2.78 1.93
N LEU A 73 -14.16 -2.14 3.07
CA LEU A 73 -15.38 -2.38 3.84
C LEU A 73 -16.57 -1.57 3.36
#